data_AF-A0A6C0P7V9-F1
#
_entry.id   AF-A0A6C0P7V9-F1
#
_cell.length_a   1.000
_cell.length_b   1.000
_cell.length_c   1.000
_cell.angle_alpha   90.00
_cell.angle_beta   90.00
_cell.angle_gamma   90.00
#
_symmetry.space_group_name_H-M   'P 1'
#
loop_
_entity.id
_entity.type
_entity.pdbx_description
1 polymer ?
#
loop_
_entity_poly.entity_id
_entity_poly.type
_entity_poly.pdbx_seq_one_letter_code
_entity_poly.pdbx_strand_id
1 'polypeptide(L)'
;MDKLVQEVLEETQSLLSVVEEDVDYTRYVALVQKRQELVDYLGQHHDLSDASKMGIRKLREYDDSIIARMQRIKDEAREGLLRLHGYRKQRNAYDIHESVAGFMFDRKK
;
A
#
# COMPACT_ATOMS: atom_id res chain seq x y z
N MET A 1 5.00 -14.06 23.41
CA MET A 1 5.12 -12.60 23.35
C MET A 1 6.45 -12.15 22.77
N ASP A 2 7.60 -12.46 23.39
CA ASP A 2 8.91 -12.01 22.90
C ASP A 2 9.16 -12.34 21.42
N LYS A 3 8.77 -13.54 20.99
CA LYS A 3 8.82 -13.96 19.59
C LYS A 3 7.98 -13.08 18.66
N LEU A 4 6.76 -12.72 19.08
CA LEU A 4 5.85 -11.89 18.29
C LEU A 4 6.39 -10.45 18.16
N VAL A 5 6.88 -9.88 19.26
CA VAL A 5 7.53 -8.54 19.25
C VAL A 5 8.72 -8.55 18.30
N GLN A 6 9.55 -9.59 18.39
CA GLN A 6 10.73 -9.75 17.54
C GLN A 6 10.34 -9.90 16.06
N GLU A 7 9.36 -10.74 15.73
CA GLU A 7 8.87 -10.93 14.36
C GLU A 7 8.30 -9.63 13.76
N VAL A 8 7.55 -8.85 14.55
CA VAL A 8 7.02 -7.55 14.10
C VAL A 8 8.15 -6.54 13.89
N LEU A 9 9.17 -6.56 14.74
CA LEU A 9 10.34 -5.68 14.63
C LEU A 9 11.17 -6.02 13.40
N GLU A 10 11.46 -7.30 13.18
CA GLU A 10 12.19 -7.80 12.01
C GLU A 10 11.46 -7.47 10.70
N GLU A 11 10.13 -7.69 10.66
CA GLU A 11 9.33 -7.34 9.46
C GLU A 11 9.32 -5.83 9.23
N THR A 12 9.19 -5.03 10.29
CA THR A 12 9.25 -3.55 10.22
C THR A 12 10.60 -3.09 9.63
N GLN A 13 11.70 -3.63 10.14
CA GLN A 13 13.05 -3.29 9.66
C GLN A 13 13.31 -3.80 8.24
N SER A 14 12.82 -4.99 7.89
CA SER A 14 12.89 -5.53 6.54
C SER A 14 12.16 -4.62 5.56
N LEU A 15 10.93 -4.21 5.88
CA LEU A 15 10.16 -3.31 5.03
C LEU A 15 10.80 -1.92 4.87
N LEU A 16 11.51 -1.42 5.88
CA LEU A 16 12.25 -0.16 5.76
C LEU A 16 13.55 -0.26 4.98
N SER A 17 14.21 -1.42 4.97
CA SER A 17 15.51 -1.61 4.30
C SER A 17 15.43 -1.95 2.81
N VAL A 18 14.31 -2.50 2.34
CA VAL A 18 14.08 -2.81 0.92
C VAL A 18 13.71 -1.54 0.14
N VAL A 19 14.07 -1.47 -1.14
CA VAL A 19 13.65 -0.39 -2.07
C VAL A 19 12.14 -0.44 -2.29
N GLU A 20 11.47 0.72 -2.39
CA GLU A 20 10.00 0.82 -2.43
C GLU A 20 9.32 0.03 -3.55
N GLU A 21 9.96 -0.04 -4.72
CA GLU A 21 9.41 -0.70 -5.92
C GLU A 21 9.34 -2.24 -5.82
N ASP A 22 10.13 -2.85 -4.93
CA ASP A 22 10.24 -4.32 -4.80
C ASP A 22 9.30 -4.91 -3.74
N VAL A 23 8.52 -4.07 -3.04
CA VAL A 23 7.71 -4.51 -1.91
C VAL A 23 6.25 -4.67 -2.30
N ASP A 24 5.77 -5.91 -2.25
CA ASP A 24 4.34 -6.20 -2.39
C ASP A 24 3.53 -5.60 -1.22
N TYR A 25 2.43 -4.92 -1.55
CA TYR A 25 1.51 -4.30 -0.59
C TYR A 25 0.97 -5.32 0.43
N THR A 26 0.87 -6.60 0.04
CA THR A 26 0.42 -7.69 0.91
C THR A 26 1.29 -7.82 2.17
N ARG A 27 2.58 -7.48 2.10
CA ARG A 27 3.48 -7.50 3.26
C ARG A 27 3.13 -6.43 4.28
N TYR A 28 2.73 -5.23 3.85
CA TYR A 28 2.24 -4.20 4.77
C TYR A 28 0.93 -4.61 5.42
N VAL A 29 0.03 -5.27 4.68
CA VAL A 29 -1.22 -5.81 5.24
C VAL A 29 -0.91 -6.86 6.31
N ALA A 30 0.01 -7.78 6.03
CA ALA A 30 0.45 -8.78 7.00
C ALA A 30 1.12 -8.15 8.23
N LEU A 31 1.93 -7.10 8.06
CA LEU A 31 2.51 -6.36 9.18
C LEU A 31 1.43 -5.73 10.06
N VAL A 32 0.40 -5.10 9.46
CA VAL A 32 -0.72 -4.51 10.21
C VAL A 32 -1.47 -5.58 11.02
N GLN A 33 -1.71 -6.75 10.43
CA GLN A 33 -2.35 -7.87 11.14
C GLN A 33 -1.51 -8.33 12.34
N LYS A 34 -0.21 -8.55 12.17
CA LYS A 34 0.68 -8.94 13.28
C LYS A 34 0.74 -7.87 14.38
N ARG A 35 0.70 -6.59 14.00
CA ARG A 35 0.63 -5.48 14.96
C ARG A 35 -0.68 -5.47 15.73
N GLN A 36 -1.81 -5.79 15.08
CA GLN A 36 -3.09 -5.94 15.76
C GLN A 36 -3.06 -7.09 16.76
N GLU A 37 -2.54 -8.26 16.37
CA GLU A 37 -2.35 -9.40 17.27
C GLU A 37 -1.50 -9.03 18.50
N LEU A 38 -0.45 -8.24 18.29
CA LEU A 38 0.40 -7.74 19.35
C LEU A 38 -0.35 -6.80 20.30
N VAL A 39 -1.16 -5.88 19.76
CA VAL A 39 -1.99 -4.97 20.57
C VAL A 39 -3.06 -5.74 21.36
N ASP A 40 -3.72 -6.70 20.72
CA ASP A 40 -4.74 -7.53 21.37
C ASP A 40 -4.14 -8.35 22.52
N TYR A 41 -2.94 -8.92 22.30
CA TYR A 41 -2.20 -9.62 23.34
C TYR A 41 -1.81 -8.70 24.50
N LEU A 42 -1.33 -7.48 24.21
CA LEU A 42 -1.01 -6.47 25.22
C LEU A 42 -2.24 -6.02 26.03
N GLY A 43 -3.42 -6.01 25.41
CA GLY A 43 -4.67 -5.70 26.09
C GLY A 43 -5.12 -6.78 27.07
N GLN A 44 -4.68 -8.03 26.87
CA GLN A 44 -5.05 -9.19 27.70
C GLN A 44 -3.99 -9.56 28.74
N HIS A 45 -2.74 -9.13 28.56
CA HIS A 45 -1.60 -9.49 29.40
C HIS A 45 -0.79 -8.26 29.83
N HIS A 46 -0.70 -8.03 31.14
CA HIS A 46 0.00 -6.87 31.71
C HIS A 46 1.48 -7.13 32.05
N ASP A 47 1.88 -8.40 32.19
CA ASP A 47 3.25 -8.76 32.51
C ASP A 47 4.09 -8.90 31.24
N LEU A 48 4.91 -7.87 31.00
CA LEU A 48 5.85 -7.85 29.88
C LEU A 48 7.27 -8.07 30.36
N SER A 49 8.00 -8.93 29.65
CA SER A 49 9.45 -9.04 29.79
C SER A 49 10.12 -7.72 29.42
N ASP A 50 11.29 -7.45 29.99
CA ASP A 50 12.04 -6.24 29.63
C ASP A 50 12.52 -6.27 28.17
N ALA A 51 12.74 -7.46 27.61
CA ALA A 51 13.04 -7.64 26.19
C ALA A 51 11.86 -7.20 25.31
N SER A 52 10.63 -7.63 25.64
CA SER A 52 9.40 -7.19 24.96
C SER A 52 9.20 -5.69 25.06
N LYS A 53 9.37 -5.10 26.25
CA LYS A 53 9.26 -3.63 26.43
C LYS A 53 10.26 -2.88 25.56
N MET A 54 11.50 -3.35 25.49
CA MET A 54 12.53 -2.75 24.65
C MET A 54 12.21 -2.89 23.16
N GLY A 55 11.73 -4.05 22.72
CA GLY A 55 11.28 -4.27 21.34
C GLY A 55 10.12 -3.36 20.95
N ILE A 56 9.12 -3.18 21.83
CA ILE A 56 7.99 -2.26 21.59
C ILE A 56 8.46 -0.80 21.50
N ARG A 57 9.42 -0.38 22.33
CA ARG A 57 10.01 0.97 22.22
C ARG A 57 10.68 1.18 20.87
N LYS A 58 11.47 0.21 20.42
CA LYS A 58 12.09 0.26 19.09
C LYS A 58 11.07 0.29 17.97
N LEU A 59 9.99 -0.50 18.07
CA LEU A 59 8.90 -0.46 17.09
C LEU A 59 8.31 0.95 16.92
N ARG A 60 8.13 1.65 18.04
CA ARG A 60 7.60 3.02 18.05
C ARG A 60 8.52 4.02 17.34
N GLU A 61 9.84 3.80 17.35
CA GLU A 61 10.80 4.65 16.63
C GLU A 61 10.63 4.55 15.09
N TYR A 62 10.07 3.45 14.60
CA TYR A 62 9.89 3.18 13.17
C TYR A 62 8.49 3.50 12.64
N ASP A 63 7.52 3.80 13.52
CA ASP A 63 6.12 3.94 13.13
C ASP A 63 5.88 5.05 12.11
N ASP A 64 6.44 6.24 12.35
CA ASP A 64 6.29 7.37 11.44
C ASP A 64 6.88 7.07 10.06
N SER A 65 8.00 6.34 10.01
CA SER A 65 8.67 5.96 8.76
C SER A 65 7.83 4.97 7.95
N ILE A 66 7.24 3.97 8.60
CA ILE A 66 6.34 3.01 7.95
C ILE A 66 5.07 3.70 7.45
N ILE A 67 4.47 4.57 8.25
CA ILE A 67 3.26 5.31 7.87
C ILE A 67 3.55 6.21 6.66
N ALA A 68 4.66 6.95 6.68
CA ALA A 68 5.06 7.80 5.56
C ALA A 68 5.26 7.00 4.27
N ARG A 69 5.84 5.80 4.37
CA ARG A 69 6.02 4.90 3.23
C ARG A 69 4.70 4.37 2.68
N MET A 70 3.79 3.92 3.54
CA MET A 70 2.44 3.50 3.12
C MET A 70 1.65 4.65 2.49
N GLN A 71 1.81 5.87 3.00
CA GLN A 71 1.18 7.06 2.44
C GLN A 71 1.69 7.36 1.03
N ARG A 72 3.01 7.26 0.79
CA ARG A 72 3.60 7.44 -0.55
C ARG A 72 3.06 6.43 -1.56
N ILE A 73 3.05 5.14 -1.21
CA ILE A 73 2.46 4.08 -2.05
C ILE A 73 1.00 4.39 -2.40
N LYS A 74 0.21 4.85 -1.43
CA LYS A 74 -1.20 5.23 -1.65
C LYS A 74 -1.33 6.41 -2.61
N ASP A 75 -0.46 7.42 -2.49
CA ASP A 75 -0.50 8.61 -3.32
C ASP A 75 -0.05 8.30 -4.75
N GLU A 76 0.98 7.48 -4.95
CA GLU A 76 1.40 6.96 -6.25
C GLU A 76 0.29 6.18 -6.95
N ALA A 77 -0.39 5.28 -6.22
CA ALA A 77 -1.53 4.55 -6.74
C ALA A 77 -2.68 5.48 -7.16
N ARG A 78 -2.96 6.53 -6.36
CA ARG A 78 -3.97 7.55 -6.69
C ARG A 78 -3.61 8.28 -7.98
N GLU A 79 -2.37 8.72 -8.13
CA GLU A 79 -1.88 9.38 -9.34
C GLU A 79 -1.92 8.46 -10.57
N GLY A 80 -1.57 7.18 -10.40
CA GLY A 80 -1.70 6.16 -11.44
C GLY A 80 -3.15 6.03 -11.93
N LEU A 81 -4.11 5.95 -11.02
CA LEU A 81 -5.54 5.89 -11.37
C LEU A 81 -6.02 7.15 -12.09
N LEU A 82 -5.64 8.34 -11.61
CA LEU A 82 -5.99 9.60 -12.26
C LEU A 82 -5.47 9.67 -13.71
N ARG A 83 -4.21 9.24 -13.93
CA ARG A 83 -3.63 9.14 -15.27
C ARG A 83 -4.42 8.18 -16.16
N LEU A 84 -4.74 6.98 -15.67
CA LEU A 84 -5.53 5.99 -16.40
C LEU A 84 -6.93 6.51 -16.77
N HIS A 85 -7.60 7.21 -15.86
CA HIS A 85 -8.89 7.84 -16.16
C HIS A 85 -8.76 8.94 -17.23
N GLY A 86 -7.70 9.75 -17.18
CA GLY A 86 -7.37 10.74 -18.20
C GLY A 86 -7.19 10.10 -19.59
N TYR A 87 -6.37 9.04 -19.68
CA TYR A 87 -6.16 8.30 -20.92
C TYR A 87 -7.45 7.70 -21.48
N ARG A 88 -8.30 7.11 -20.63
CA ARG A 88 -9.59 6.57 -21.06
C ARG A 88 -10.52 7.66 -21.62
N LYS A 89 -10.58 8.83 -20.98
CA LYS A 89 -11.37 9.97 -21.47
C LYS A 89 -10.87 10.47 -22.83
N GLN A 90 -9.55 10.59 -23.00
CA GLN A 90 -8.96 10.98 -24.29
C GLN A 90 -9.26 9.96 -25.37
N ARG A 91 -9.04 8.66 -25.11
CA ARG A 91 -9.32 7.60 -26.08
C ARG A 91 -10.79 7.61 -26.53
N ASN A 92 -11.72 7.72 -25.59
CA ASN A 92 -13.15 7.79 -25.93
C ASN A 92 -13.49 9.04 -26.77
N ALA A 93 -12.84 10.18 -26.56
CA ALA A 93 -13.06 11.38 -27.36
C ALA A 93 -12.56 11.24 -28.81
N TYR A 94 -11.45 10.53 -29.02
CA TYR A 94 -10.95 10.21 -30.35
C TYR A 94 -11.81 9.13 -31.05
N ASP A 95 -12.23 8.07 -30.34
CA ASP A 95 -13.10 7.01 -30.89
C ASP A 95 -14.47 7.56 -31.36
N ILE A 96 -15.05 8.54 -30.65
CA ILE A 96 -16.32 9.16 -31.05
C ILE A 96 -16.16 9.93 -32.37
N HIS A 97 -15.04 10.63 -32.57
CA HIS A 97 -14.76 11.36 -33.80
C HIS A 97 -14.49 10.44 -35.01
N GLU A 98 -13.88 9.27 -34.80
CA GLU A 98 -13.71 8.27 -35.86
C GLU A 98 -15.05 7.66 -36.31
N SER A 99 -16.00 7.47 -35.38
CA SER A 99 -17.32 6.92 -35.72
C SER A 99 -18.21 7.87 -36.56
N VAL A 100 -18.01 9.19 -36.48
CA VAL A 100 -18.79 10.18 -37.25
C VAL A 100 -18.28 10.31 -38.70
N ALA A 101 -17.04 9.89 -38.99
CA ALA A 101 -16.49 9.88 -40.34
C ALA A 101 -16.92 8.65 -41.19
N GLY A 102 -17.60 7.66 -40.59
CA GLY A 102 -17.95 6.38 -41.21
C GLY A 102 -19.28 6.32 -41.98
N PHE A 103 -19.97 7.43 -42.21
CA PHE A 103 -21.22 7.47 -42.99
C PHE A 103 -21.04 8.21 -44.33
N MET A 104 -20.14 7.72 -45.19
CA MET A 104 -20.22 8.05 -46.63
C MET A 104 -21.24 7.12 -47.29
N PHE A 105 -22.43 7.66 -47.56
CA PHE A 105 -23.44 7.03 -48.40
C PHE A 105 -22.94 6.91 -49.85
N ASP A 106 -22.75 5.69 -50.34
CA ASP A 106 -22.68 5.43 -51.79
C ASP A 106 -24.10 5.54 -52.36
N ARG A 107 -24.40 6.68 -52.99
CA ARG A 107 -25.55 6.79 -53.91
C ARG A 107 -25.01 6.68 -55.34
N LYS A 108 -25.13 5.50 -55.94
CA LYS A 108 -25.07 5.35 -57.39
C LYS A 108 -26.48 5.16 -57.96
N LYS A 109 -26.73 5.93 -59.03
CA LYS A 109 -27.91 5.90 -59.90
C LYS A 109 -28.06 4.56 -60.60
#